data_AF-A0A0Q3TPE8-F1
#
_entry.id   AF-A0A0Q3TPE8-F1
#
_cell.length_a   1.000
_cell.length_b   1.000
_cell.length_c   1.000
_cell.angle_alpha   90.00
_cell.angle_beta   90.00
_cell.angle_gamma   90.00
#
_symmetry.space_group_name_H-M   'P 1'
#
loop_
_entity.id
_entity.type
_entity.pdbx_description
1 polymer ?
#
loop_
_entity_poly.entity_id
_entity_poly.type
_entity_poly.pdbx_seq_one_letter_code
_entity_poly.pdbx_strand_id
1 'polypeptide(L)'
;MDTITNYVDLCRKIDTIEKHLLQIDEDLEVWREENKLLFTVMNSQEIFHTTQVRNIQNLQNKKSRLQKMHDFYLEIKSEKENKTSMLKGLNYQISRMKYKENKSYKQIADELNWHIQY
;
A
#
# COMPACT_ATOMS: atom_id res chain seq x y z
N MET A 1 -3.01 -12.80 9.99
CA MET A 1 -2.09 -11.93 9.23
C MET A 1 -1.46 -12.81 8.17
N ASP A 2 -2.02 -12.84 6.95
CA ASP A 2 -1.42 -13.62 5.87
C ASP A 2 0.02 -13.13 5.66
N THR A 3 0.96 -14.04 5.91
CA THR A 3 2.39 -13.83 5.75
C THR A 3 2.65 -13.47 4.31
N ILE A 4 2.93 -12.20 4.05
CA ILE A 4 3.33 -11.70 2.73
C ILE A 4 4.62 -12.42 2.35
N THR A 5 4.48 -13.48 1.57
CA THR A 5 5.55 -14.41 1.24
C THR A 5 6.37 -13.91 0.05
N ASN A 6 5.84 -12.96 -0.73
CA ASN A 6 6.46 -12.47 -1.95
C ASN A 6 6.39 -10.93 -2.09
N TYR A 7 7.39 -10.32 -2.73
CA TYR A 7 7.46 -8.87 -2.94
C TYR A 7 6.42 -8.37 -3.94
N VAL A 8 6.01 -9.19 -4.93
CA VAL A 8 4.88 -8.86 -5.81
C VAL A 8 3.59 -8.71 -5.00
N ASP A 9 3.33 -9.60 -4.05
CA ASP A 9 2.14 -9.52 -3.20
C ASP A 9 2.22 -8.37 -2.20
N LEU A 10 3.42 -8.02 -1.74
CA LEU A 10 3.65 -6.79 -0.96
C LEU A 10 3.24 -5.55 -1.78
N CYS A 11 3.70 -5.45 -3.02
CA CYS A 11 3.36 -4.31 -3.90
C CYS A 11 1.86 -4.27 -4.16
N ARG A 12 1.22 -5.42 -4.47
CA ARG A 12 -0.24 -5.48 -4.64
C ARG A 12 -1.02 -5.03 -3.41
N LYS A 13 -0.56 -5.39 -2.21
CA LYS A 13 -1.16 -4.92 -0.94
C LYS A 13 -1.01 -3.42 -0.77
N ILE A 14 0.16 -2.86 -1.08
CA ILE A 14 0.39 -1.41 -1.06
C ILE A 14 -0.57 -0.72 -2.03
N ASP A 15 -0.64 -1.15 -3.29
CA ASP A 15 -1.54 -0.60 -4.31
C ASP A 15 -3.01 -0.67 -3.88
N THR A 16 -3.41 -1.77 -3.23
CA THR A 16 -4.79 -1.94 -2.72
C THR A 16 -5.09 -0.95 -1.60
N ILE A 17 -4.15 -0.73 -0.69
CA ILE A 17 -4.31 0.24 0.40
C ILE A 17 -4.38 1.66 -0.16
N GLU A 18 -3.53 2.00 -1.14
CA GLU A 18 -3.56 3.30 -1.81
C GLU A 18 -4.91 3.57 -2.48
N LYS A 19 -5.45 2.58 -3.21
CA LYS A 19 -6.79 2.69 -3.80
C LYS A 19 -7.88 2.89 -2.75
N HIS A 20 -7.83 2.17 -1.63
CA HIS A 20 -8.79 2.36 -0.55
C HIS A 20 -8.65 3.73 0.14
N LEU A 21 -7.43 4.25 0.28
CA LEU A 21 -7.21 5.59 0.80
C LEU A 21 -7.80 6.65 -0.14
N LEU A 22 -7.60 6.49 -1.44
CA LEU A 22 -8.15 7.38 -2.46
C LEU A 22 -9.68 7.39 -2.47
N GLN A 23 -10.32 6.21 -2.38
CA GLN A 23 -11.77 6.11 -2.23
C GLN A 23 -12.30 6.79 -0.97
N ILE A 24 -11.60 6.64 0.17
CA ILE A 24 -12.01 7.32 1.40
C ILE A 24 -11.89 8.84 1.26
N ASP A 25 -10.90 9.33 0.52
CA ASP A 25 -10.74 10.76 0.27
C ASP A 25 -11.82 11.31 -0.65
N GLU A 26 -12.18 10.58 -1.71
CA GLU A 26 -13.34 10.89 -2.56
C GLU A 26 -14.64 10.92 -1.74
N ASP A 27 -14.90 9.90 -0.91
CA ASP A 27 -16.08 9.83 -0.05
C ASP A 27 -16.16 11.02 0.92
N LEU A 28 -15.03 11.43 1.51
CA LEU A 28 -14.96 12.57 2.41
C LEU A 28 -15.17 13.90 1.68
N GLU A 29 -14.71 14.00 0.43
CA GLU A 29 -14.87 15.19 -0.40
C GLU A 29 -16.31 15.36 -0.88
N VAL A 30 -16.93 14.30 -1.40
CA VAL A 30 -18.37 14.26 -1.74
C VAL A 30 -19.19 14.66 -0.51
N TRP A 31 -18.89 14.08 0.66
CA TRP A 31 -19.61 14.40 1.88
C TRP A 31 -19.48 15.89 2.26
N ARG A 32 -18.29 16.47 2.10
CA ARG A 32 -18.03 17.90 2.36
C ARG A 32 -18.83 18.79 1.41
N GLU A 33 -18.91 18.42 0.13
CA GLU A 33 -19.67 19.17 -0.87
C GLU A 33 -21.19 19.11 -0.63
N GLU A 34 -21.72 17.92 -0.33
CA GLU A 34 -23.14 17.73 -0.04
C GLU A 34 -23.58 18.42 1.27
N ASN A 35 -22.67 18.53 2.24
CA ASN A 35 -22.95 19.10 3.56
C ASN A 35 -22.29 20.48 3.75
N LYS A 36 -21.96 21.19 2.67
CA LYS A 36 -21.27 22.50 2.70
C LYS A 36 -21.98 23.53 3.58
N LEU A 37 -23.31 23.57 3.54
CA LEU A 37 -24.15 24.42 4.39
C LEU A 37 -24.09 24.00 5.87
N LEU A 38 -24.12 22.70 6.14
CA LEU A 38 -23.95 22.13 7.48
C LEU A 38 -22.58 22.46 8.09
N PHE A 39 -21.52 22.41 7.28
CA PHE A 39 -20.17 22.82 7.70
C PHE A 39 -20.03 24.33 7.94
N THR A 40 -20.72 25.15 7.16
CA THR A 40 -20.72 26.61 7.34
C THR A 40 -21.38 26.99 8.67
N VAL A 41 -22.42 26.26 9.08
CA VAL A 41 -23.11 26.43 10.37
C VAL A 41 -22.41 25.68 11.52
N MET A 42 -21.66 24.61 11.28
CA MET A 42 -20.88 23.89 12.31
C MET A 42 -19.84 24.78 13.02
N ASN A 43 -19.34 25.83 12.36
CA ASN A 43 -18.43 26.80 12.99
C ASN A 43 -19.14 27.70 14.03
N SER A 44 -20.48 27.71 14.07
CA SER A 44 -21.28 28.39 15.09
C SER A 44 -21.85 27.38 16.10
N GLN A 45 -20.96 26.88 16.96
CA GLN A 45 -21.16 26.40 18.34
C GLN A 45 -22.28 25.40 18.73
N GLU A 46 -23.24 25.00 17.90
CA GLU A 46 -24.21 23.97 18.27
C GLU A 46 -23.88 22.60 17.66
N ILE A 47 -23.51 21.70 18.55
CA ILE A 47 -23.12 20.32 18.30
C ILE A 47 -24.32 19.56 17.73
N PHE A 48 -24.37 19.39 16.41
CA PHE A 48 -25.21 18.37 15.81
C PHE A 48 -24.58 16.99 16.09
N HIS A 49 -25.01 16.37 17.20
CA HIS A 49 -24.83 14.95 17.52
C HIS A 49 -25.65 14.06 16.56
N THR A 50 -25.47 14.24 15.25
CA THR A 50 -26.12 13.38 14.27
C THR A 50 -25.18 12.23 13.91
N THR A 51 -25.78 11.09 13.56
CA THR A 51 -25.12 9.89 13.03
C THR A 51 -24.06 10.19 11.96
N GLN A 52 -24.22 11.32 11.27
CA GLN A 52 -23.32 11.81 10.22
C GLN A 52 -21.93 12.20 10.75
N VAL A 53 -21.83 12.93 11.87
CA VAL A 53 -20.53 13.29 12.47
C VAL A 53 -19.77 12.03 12.90
N ARG A 54 -20.49 11.05 13.46
CA ARG A 54 -19.93 9.75 13.84
C ARG A 54 -19.42 8.97 12.63
N ASN A 55 -20.12 9.03 11.49
CA ASN A 55 -19.71 8.36 10.26
C ASN A 55 -18.41 8.95 9.68
N ILE A 56 -18.26 10.28 9.69
CA ILE A 56 -17.01 10.94 9.26
C ILE A 56 -15.86 10.56 10.20
N GLN A 57 -16.10 10.60 11.51
CA GLN A 57 -15.10 10.20 12.50
C GLN A 57 -14.65 8.76 12.25
N ASN A 58 -15.59 7.86 11.91
CA ASN A 58 -15.29 6.48 11.56
C ASN A 58 -14.47 6.37 10.27
N LEU A 59 -14.80 7.15 9.23
CA LEU A 59 -14.03 7.21 7.98
C LEU A 59 -12.62 7.75 8.21
N GLN A 60 -12.45 8.82 9.00
CA GLN A 60 -11.16 9.37 9.37
C GLN A 60 -10.32 8.38 10.20
N ASN A 61 -10.94 7.67 11.14
CA ASN A 61 -10.28 6.62 11.90
C ASN A 61 -9.83 5.45 11.00
N LYS A 62 -10.68 5.06 10.04
CA LYS A 62 -10.35 4.04 9.03
C LYS A 62 -9.18 4.51 8.14
N LYS A 63 -9.20 5.77 7.69
CA LYS A 63 -8.10 6.39 6.93
C LYS A 63 -6.79 6.33 7.70
N SER A 64 -6.78 6.80 8.96
CA SER A 64 -5.58 6.79 9.80
C SER A 64 -5.01 5.38 10.01
N ARG A 65 -5.89 4.38 10.21
CA ARG A 65 -5.46 2.98 10.33
C ARG A 65 -4.85 2.44 9.03
N LEU A 66 -5.46 2.76 7.89
CA LEU A 66 -4.94 2.36 6.58
C LEU A 66 -3.61 3.05 6.27
N GLN A 67 -3.43 4.32 6.62
CA GLN A 67 -2.17 5.05 6.48
C GLN A 67 -1.04 4.39 7.29
N LYS A 68 -1.27 4.09 8.58
CA LYS A 68 -0.27 3.37 9.39
C LYS A 68 0.11 2.02 8.79
N MET A 69 -0.85 1.33 8.18
CA MET A 69 -0.62 0.05 7.53
C MET A 69 0.14 0.20 6.21
N HIS A 70 -0.11 1.28 5.45
CA HIS A 70 0.62 1.66 4.25
C HIS A 70 2.08 1.98 4.57
N ASP A 71 2.32 2.83 5.57
CA ASP A 71 3.67 3.21 6.03
C ASP A 71 4.49 1.98 6.43
N PHE A 72 3.88 1.07 7.20
CA PHE A 72 4.52 -0.19 7.59
C PHE A 72 4.91 -1.06 6.38
N TYR A 73 4.04 -1.18 5.38
CA TYR A 73 4.36 -1.96 4.18
C TYR A 73 5.39 -1.29 3.28
N LEU A 74 5.42 0.04 3.21
CA LEU A 74 6.47 0.80 2.53
C LEU A 74 7.83 0.61 3.20
N GLU A 75 7.89 0.60 4.53
CA GLU A 75 9.12 0.33 5.27
C GLU A 75 9.68 -1.06 4.94
N ILE A 76 8.83 -2.10 4.97
CA ILE A 76 9.22 -3.46 4.57
C ILE A 76 9.70 -3.51 3.11
N LYS A 77 9.03 -2.77 2.21
CA LYS A 77 9.42 -2.70 0.80
C LYS A 77 10.82 -2.11 0.66
N SER A 78 11.07 -0.98 1.32
CA SER A 78 12.36 -0.28 1.34
C SER A 78 13.48 -1.18 1.88
N GLU A 79 13.25 -1.89 3.00
CA GLU A 79 14.24 -2.83 3.54
C GLU A 79 14.59 -3.94 2.55
N LYS A 80 13.59 -4.54 1.90
CA LYS A 80 13.80 -5.60 0.90
C LYS A 80 14.58 -5.09 -0.31
N GLU A 81 14.28 -3.87 -0.74
CA GLU A 81 15.00 -3.24 -1.86
C GLU A 81 16.44 -2.92 -1.51
N ASN A 82 16.69 -2.34 -0.33
CA ASN A 82 18.04 -2.03 0.16
C ASN A 82 18.90 -3.30 0.30
N LYS A 83 18.35 -4.37 0.88
CA LYS A 83 19.04 -5.66 0.98
C LYS A 83 19.35 -6.24 -0.40
N THR A 84 18.43 -6.07 -1.36
CA THR A 84 18.66 -6.52 -2.74
C THR A 84 19.75 -5.68 -3.41
N SER A 85 19.73 -4.35 -3.29
CA SER A 85 20.73 -3.46 -3.93
C SER A 85 22.13 -3.58 -3.36
N MET A 86 22.30 -4.07 -2.13
CA MET A 86 23.61 -4.39 -1.55
C MET A 86 24.28 -5.60 -2.23
N LEU A 87 23.50 -6.45 -2.89
CA LEU A 87 24.05 -7.54 -3.70
C LEU A 87 24.70 -6.96 -4.95
N LYS A 88 25.86 -7.51 -5.35
CA LYS A 88 26.58 -7.10 -6.56
C LYS A 88 26.62 -8.21 -7.60
N GLY A 89 26.67 -7.82 -8.87
CA GLY A 89 26.82 -8.72 -10.02
C GLY A 89 25.67 -9.72 -10.15
N LEU A 90 26.03 -10.99 -10.31
CA LEU A 90 25.11 -12.09 -10.55
C LEU A 90 24.10 -12.31 -9.41
N ASN A 91 24.53 -12.18 -8.16
CA ASN A 91 23.66 -12.34 -6.99
C ASN A 91 22.53 -11.30 -6.96
N TYR A 92 22.82 -10.08 -7.45
CA TYR A 92 21.80 -9.04 -7.63
C TYR A 92 20.79 -9.43 -8.71
N GLN A 93 21.26 -9.87 -9.87
CA GLN A 93 20.38 -10.26 -10.97
C GLN A 93 19.45 -11.41 -10.58
N ILE A 94 19.99 -12.47 -9.96
CA ILE A 94 19.19 -13.61 -9.49
C ILE A 94 18.15 -13.16 -8.45
N SER A 95 18.56 -12.35 -7.47
CA SER A 95 17.65 -11.88 -6.40
C SER A 95 16.58 -10.92 -6.93
N ARG A 96 16.93 -10.04 -7.87
CA ARG A 96 15.97 -9.18 -8.56
C ARG A 96 14.95 -10.01 -9.31
N MET A 97 15.38 -10.96 -10.15
CA MET A 97 14.46 -11.79 -10.93
C MET A 97 13.60 -12.68 -10.03
N LYS A 98 14.18 -13.21 -8.94
CA LYS A 98 13.45 -14.07 -8.00
C LYS A 98 12.43 -13.31 -7.18
N TYR A 99 12.83 -12.19 -6.59
CA TYR A 99 12.00 -11.49 -5.61
C TYR A 99 11.20 -10.35 -6.24
N LYS A 100 11.75 -9.55 -7.14
CA LYS A 100 11.00 -8.46 -7.79
C LYS A 100 10.12 -8.95 -8.94
N GLU A 101 10.66 -9.85 -9.76
CA GLU A 101 9.98 -10.32 -10.98
C GLU A 101 9.23 -11.65 -10.78
N ASN A 102 9.33 -12.23 -9.57
CA ASN A 102 8.68 -13.49 -9.19
C ASN A 102 8.97 -14.68 -10.13
N LYS A 103 10.18 -14.74 -10.69
CA LYS A 103 10.60 -15.84 -11.57
C LYS A 103 11.02 -17.05 -10.75
N SER A 104 10.80 -18.25 -11.31
CA SER A 104 11.38 -19.48 -10.76
C SER A 104 12.88 -19.57 -11.08
N TYR A 105 13.65 -20.33 -10.30
CA TYR A 105 15.08 -20.50 -10.58
C TYR A 105 15.35 -21.10 -11.97
N LYS A 106 14.43 -21.92 -12.48
CA LYS A 106 14.50 -22.46 -13.84
C LYS A 106 14.40 -21.34 -14.90
N GLN A 107 13.40 -20.47 -14.79
CA GLN A 107 13.25 -19.32 -15.68
C GLN A 107 14.42 -18.34 -15.59
N ILE A 108 14.98 -18.15 -14.39
CA ILE A 108 16.18 -17.33 -14.18
C ILE A 108 17.39 -17.95 -14.87
N ALA A 109 17.57 -19.26 -14.78
CA ALA A 109 18.66 -19.95 -15.46
C ALA A 109 18.51 -19.87 -16.98
N ASP A 110 17.29 -20.05 -17.50
CA ASP A 110 16.99 -19.92 -18.93
C ASP A 110 17.27 -18.47 -19.42
N GLU A 111 16.90 -17.43 -18.66
CA GLU A 111 17.16 -16.03 -19.03
C GLU A 111 18.62 -15.60 -18.89
N LEU A 112 19.35 -16.14 -17.92
CA LEU A 112 20.78 -15.88 -17.74
C LEU A 112 21.65 -16.72 -18.67
N ASN A 113 21.06 -17.49 -19.59
CA ASN A 113 21.75 -18.45 -20.46
C ASN A 113 22.65 -19.42 -19.67
N TRP A 114 22.25 -19.72 -18.43
CA TRP A 114 22.82 -20.77 -17.62
C TRP A 114 22.30 -22.11 -18.11
N HIS A 115 22.73 -22.49 -19.30
CA HIS A 115 22.76 -23.90 -19.62
C HIS A 115 23.71 -24.54 -18.62
N ILE A 116 23.17 -25.37 -17.73
CA ILE A 116 23.94 -26.29 -16.90
C ILE A 116 24.78 -27.10 -17.88
N GLN A 117 26.03 -26.69 -18.09
CA GLN A 117 27.01 -27.48 -18.80
C GLN A 117 27.27 -28.70 -17.92
N TYR A 118 26.64 -29.81 -18.30
CA TYR A 118 26.99 -31.14 -17.83
C TYR A 118 28.37 -31.53 -18.36
#